data_AF-A0A2M6YRE8-F1
#
_entry.id   AF-A0A2M6YRE8-F1
#
_cell.length_a   1.000
_cell.length_b   1.000
_cell.length_c   1.000
_cell.angle_alpha   90.00
_cell.angle_beta   90.00
_cell.angle_gamma   90.00
#
_symmetry.space_group_name_H-M   'P 1'
#
loop_
_entity.id
_entity.type
_entity.pdbx_description
1 polymer ?
#
loop_
_entity_poly.entity_id
_entity_poly.type
_entity_poly.pdbx_seq_one_letter_code
_entity_poly.pdbx_strand_id
1 'polypeptide(L)'
;MPAEDKINLLPKDEFEISPIGKFLKWAVNIGRWIVVLTEFVVICAFLSRFYFDTKLANLFDDIKQKQAIVDSAFSFEERFRLVQERIKIIKTFLAEEKHPSNIFVEVSQLLPFDIFLTGMGVEEGKLTLKGYFLSEKSLKVFLSGLVSSSLLDEVSLDNVSSRKDNPSAVNFSISAVIKK
;
A
#
# COMPACT_ATOMS: atom_id res chain seq x y z
N MET A 1 94.81 -16.03 34.62
CA MET A 1 94.59 -17.42 35.09
C MET A 1 93.46 -18.00 34.24
N PRO A 2 93.69 -19.05 33.43
CA PRO A 2 92.65 -19.63 32.59
C PRO A 2 91.69 -20.47 33.44
N ALA A 3 90.41 -20.43 33.12
CA ALA A 3 89.38 -21.23 33.77
C ALA A 3 89.43 -22.67 33.25
N GLU A 4 89.48 -23.64 34.17
CA GLU A 4 89.49 -25.07 33.89
C GLU A 4 88.15 -25.51 33.27
N ASP A 5 88.22 -26.13 32.10
CA ASP A 5 87.08 -26.76 31.45
C ASP A 5 86.73 -28.05 32.21
N LYS A 6 85.52 -28.09 32.78
CA LYS A 6 85.01 -29.28 33.49
C LYS A 6 84.70 -30.38 32.48
N ILE A 7 85.66 -31.28 32.29
CA ILE A 7 85.50 -32.49 31.48
C ILE A 7 84.51 -33.41 32.18
N ASN A 8 83.32 -33.55 31.61
CA ASN A 8 82.28 -34.47 32.08
C ASN A 8 82.64 -35.90 31.64
N LEU A 9 82.95 -36.77 32.62
CA LEU A 9 83.46 -38.14 32.43
C LEU A 9 82.38 -39.23 32.44
N LEU A 10 81.10 -38.87 32.32
CA LEU A 10 80.04 -39.86 32.12
C LEU A 10 80.00 -40.29 30.64
N PRO A 11 79.97 -41.59 30.33
CA PRO A 11 79.75 -42.03 28.96
C PRO A 11 78.39 -41.48 28.51
N LYS A 12 78.40 -40.55 27.56
CA LYS A 12 77.17 -40.12 26.87
C LYS A 12 76.62 -41.36 26.18
N ASP A 13 75.42 -41.78 26.56
CA ASP A 13 74.71 -42.91 25.97
C ASP A 13 74.96 -42.98 24.46
N GLU A 14 75.57 -44.06 23.96
CA GLU A 14 75.94 -44.22 22.55
C GLU A 14 74.71 -44.12 21.63
N PHE A 15 73.53 -44.41 22.18
CA PHE A 15 72.22 -44.20 21.56
C PHE A 15 71.90 -42.73 21.27
N GLU A 16 72.38 -41.78 22.07
CA GLU A 16 72.15 -40.35 21.84
C GLU A 16 73.05 -39.74 20.76
N ILE A 17 74.20 -40.37 20.50
CA ILE A 17 75.17 -39.93 19.50
C ILE A 17 74.86 -40.54 18.13
N SER A 18 74.28 -41.76 18.10
CA SER A 18 73.85 -42.46 16.90
C SER A 18 72.81 -41.67 16.09
N PRO A 19 72.90 -41.63 14.74
CA PRO A 19 71.96 -40.89 13.89
C PRO A 19 70.50 -41.33 14.09
N ILE A 20 70.27 -42.60 14.46
CA ILE A 20 68.93 -43.13 14.74
C ILE A 20 68.33 -42.52 16.01
N GLY A 21 69.12 -42.33 17.08
CA GLY A 21 68.61 -41.79 18.34
C GLY A 21 68.34 -40.29 18.28
N LYS A 22 69.13 -39.53 17.50
CA LYS A 22 68.84 -38.11 17.20
C LYS A 22 67.54 -37.95 16.41
N PHE A 23 67.32 -38.81 15.41
CA PHE A 23 66.06 -38.83 14.66
C PHE A 23 64.86 -39.15 15.57
N LEU A 24 65.00 -40.15 16.44
CA LEU A 24 63.92 -40.53 17.36
C LEU A 24 63.62 -39.44 18.39
N LYS A 25 64.64 -38.80 18.96
CA LYS A 25 64.47 -37.64 19.85
C LYS A 25 63.80 -36.46 19.14
N TRP A 26 64.19 -36.19 17.90
CA TRP A 26 63.54 -35.17 17.07
C TRP A 26 62.08 -35.53 16.78
N ALA A 27 61.81 -36.77 16.36
CA ALA A 27 60.48 -37.26 16.03
C ALA A 27 59.52 -37.20 17.23
N VAL A 28 59.98 -37.56 18.43
CA VAL A 28 59.17 -37.44 19.66
C VAL A 28 58.91 -35.98 20.01
N ASN A 29 59.90 -35.10 19.84
CA ASN A 29 59.73 -33.69 20.17
C ASN A 29 58.80 -32.97 19.18
N ILE A 30 58.99 -33.18 17.88
CA ILE A 30 58.16 -32.58 16.82
C ILE A 30 56.78 -33.22 16.77
N GLY A 31 56.69 -34.54 16.96
CA GLY A 31 55.44 -35.29 16.94
C GLY A 31 54.50 -34.83 18.06
N ARG A 32 55.03 -34.61 19.26
CA ARG A 32 54.27 -34.03 20.38
C ARG A 32 53.73 -32.63 20.04
N TRP A 33 54.53 -31.79 19.39
CA TRP A 33 54.09 -30.46 18.96
C TRP A 33 52.99 -30.53 17.89
N ILE A 34 53.12 -31.45 16.93
CA ILE A 34 52.10 -31.69 15.90
C ILE A 34 50.78 -32.12 16.53
N VAL A 35 50.81 -33.07 17.48
CA VAL A 35 49.60 -33.57 18.15
C VAL A 35 48.88 -32.43 18.89
N VAL A 36 49.62 -31.63 19.66
CA VAL A 36 49.05 -30.48 20.39
C VAL A 36 48.47 -29.44 19.42
N LEU A 37 49.16 -29.16 18.32
CA LEU A 37 48.66 -28.23 17.29
C LEU A 37 47.35 -28.74 16.68
N THR A 38 47.29 -30.02 16.31
CA THR A 38 46.08 -30.60 15.72
C THR A 38 44.93 -30.65 16.71
N GLU A 39 45.19 -30.93 17.99
CA GLU A 39 44.18 -30.91 19.04
C GLU A 39 43.64 -29.49 19.25
N PHE A 40 44.50 -28.49 19.24
CA PHE A 40 44.09 -27.08 19.28
C PHE A 40 43.19 -26.71 18.10
N VAL A 41 43.56 -27.11 16.87
CA VAL A 41 42.75 -26.88 15.67
C VAL A 41 41.37 -27.53 15.79
N VAL A 42 41.31 -28.77 16.30
CA VAL A 42 40.05 -29.49 16.54
C VAL A 42 39.19 -28.75 17.56
N ILE A 43 39.75 -28.28 18.66
CA ILE A 43 39.02 -27.49 19.67
C ILE A 43 38.48 -26.20 19.06
N CYS A 44 39.29 -25.48 18.26
CA CYS A 44 38.83 -24.29 17.55
C CYS A 44 37.68 -24.60 16.58
N ALA A 45 37.74 -25.72 15.86
CA ALA A 45 36.67 -26.15 14.97
C ALA A 45 35.38 -26.47 15.74
N PHE A 46 35.47 -27.13 16.91
CA PHE A 46 34.33 -27.39 17.78
C PHE A 46 33.71 -26.09 18.32
N LEU A 47 34.52 -25.13 18.81
CA LEU A 47 34.01 -23.84 19.29
C LEU A 47 33.34 -23.03 18.19
N SER A 48 33.94 -23.00 17.01
CA SER A 48 33.38 -22.35 15.82
C SER A 48 32.02 -22.95 15.47
N ARG A 49 31.91 -24.28 15.48
CA ARG A 49 30.64 -24.98 15.26
C ARG A 49 29.56 -24.53 16.25
N PHE A 50 29.84 -24.54 17.55
CA PHE A 50 28.88 -24.10 18.56
C PHE A 50 28.45 -22.63 18.39
N TYR A 51 29.39 -21.76 18.04
CA TYR A 51 29.10 -20.35 17.77
C TYR A 51 28.15 -20.17 16.59
N PHE A 52 28.40 -20.87 15.48
CA PHE A 52 27.53 -20.81 14.30
C PHE A 52 26.17 -21.44 14.55
N ASP A 53 26.11 -22.58 15.24
CA ASP A 53 24.86 -23.26 15.58
C ASP A 53 23.96 -22.36 16.45
N THR A 54 24.54 -21.68 17.45
CA THR A 54 23.80 -20.73 18.31
C THR A 54 23.31 -19.52 17.52
N LYS A 55 24.14 -18.99 16.63
CA LYS A 55 23.77 -17.85 15.79
C LYS A 55 22.61 -18.19 14.85
N LEU A 56 22.61 -19.39 14.28
CA LEU A 56 21.53 -19.88 13.44
C LEU A 56 20.23 -20.04 14.22
N ALA A 57 20.28 -20.64 15.42
CA ALA A 57 19.11 -20.81 16.27
C ALA A 57 18.48 -19.46 16.66
N ASN A 58 19.30 -18.51 17.13
CA ASN A 58 18.83 -17.17 17.49
C ASN A 58 18.21 -16.44 16.28
N LEU A 59 18.85 -16.54 15.10
CA LEU A 59 18.33 -15.87 13.90
C LEU A 59 17.00 -16.48 13.44
N PHE A 60 16.83 -17.80 13.57
CA PHE A 60 15.59 -18.48 13.25
C PHE A 60 14.45 -18.06 14.19
N ASP A 61 14.74 -17.96 15.50
CA ASP A 61 13.76 -17.52 16.49
C ASP A 61 13.36 -16.05 16.29
N ASP A 62 14.31 -15.16 15.98
CA ASP A 62 14.05 -13.76 15.66
C ASP A 62 13.13 -13.63 14.43
N ILE A 63 13.39 -14.41 13.38
CA ILE A 63 12.55 -14.43 12.16
C ILE A 63 11.14 -14.91 12.51
N LYS A 64 11.02 -16.00 13.27
CA LYS A 64 9.73 -16.57 13.66
C LYS A 64 8.92 -15.60 14.52
N GLN A 65 9.57 -14.90 15.45
CA GLN A 65 8.92 -13.88 16.28
C GLN A 65 8.41 -12.71 15.42
N LYS A 66 9.24 -12.19 14.52
CA LYS A 66 8.85 -11.11 13.61
C LYS A 66 7.70 -11.52 12.70
N GLN A 67 7.72 -12.75 12.19
CA GLN A 67 6.64 -13.27 11.36
C GLN A 67 5.32 -13.37 12.13
N ALA A 68 5.35 -13.87 13.38
CA ALA A 68 4.15 -13.91 14.22
C ALA A 68 3.54 -12.52 14.50
N ILE A 69 4.38 -11.49 14.66
CA ILE A 69 3.91 -10.10 14.81
C ILE A 69 3.22 -9.63 13.53
N VAL A 70 3.81 -9.88 12.36
CA VAL A 70 3.22 -9.51 11.06
C VAL A 70 1.90 -10.25 10.82
N ASP A 71 1.86 -11.56 11.09
CA ASP A 71 0.64 -12.37 10.94
C ASP A 71 -0.48 -11.87 11.86
N SER A 72 -0.16 -11.43 13.08
CA SER A 72 -1.14 -10.81 13.98
C SER A 72 -1.73 -9.51 13.42
N ALA A 73 -0.91 -8.73 12.71
CA ALA A 73 -1.29 -7.47 12.09
C ALA A 73 -2.06 -7.66 10.76
N PHE A 74 -1.91 -8.80 10.09
CA PHE A 74 -2.55 -9.09 8.80
C PHE A 74 -4.08 -8.94 8.86
N SER A 75 -4.71 -9.48 9.91
CA SER A 75 -6.17 -9.37 10.11
C SER A 75 -6.63 -7.93 10.36
N PHE A 76 -5.78 -7.08 10.91
CA PHE A 76 -6.07 -5.65 11.09
C PHE A 76 -5.96 -4.90 9.77
N GLU A 77 -4.92 -5.18 8.97
CA GLU A 77 -4.72 -4.58 7.66
C GLU A 77 -5.88 -4.86 6.71
N GLU A 78 -6.37 -6.11 6.66
CA GLU A 78 -7.52 -6.48 5.84
C GLU A 78 -8.77 -5.66 6.21
N ARG A 79 -9.07 -5.57 7.50
CA ARG A 79 -10.19 -4.77 8.01
C ARG A 79 -10.01 -3.28 7.70
N PHE A 80 -8.80 -2.76 7.88
CA PHE A 80 -8.49 -1.36 7.58
C PHE A 80 -8.69 -1.05 6.09
N ARG A 81 -8.22 -1.92 5.20
CA ARG A 81 -8.39 -1.79 3.75
C ARG A 81 -9.87 -1.83 3.34
N LEU A 82 -10.65 -2.75 3.91
CA LEU A 82 -12.10 -2.82 3.68
C LEU A 82 -12.82 -1.54 4.14
N VAL A 83 -12.45 -0.99 5.30
CA VAL A 83 -13.04 0.26 5.80
C VAL A 83 -12.66 1.43 4.89
N GLN A 84 -11.41 1.52 4.45
CA GLN A 84 -10.99 2.58 3.52
C GLN A 84 -11.73 2.50 2.17
N GLU A 85 -11.94 1.30 1.64
CA GLU A 85 -12.68 1.11 0.39
C GLU A 85 -14.13 1.57 0.53
N ARG A 86 -14.81 1.21 1.63
CA ARG A 86 -16.16 1.70 1.94
C ARG A 86 -16.20 3.22 2.05
N ILE A 87 -15.25 3.84 2.74
CA ILE A 87 -15.16 5.30 2.86
C ILE A 87 -14.94 5.94 1.48
N LYS A 88 -14.13 5.34 0.62
CA LYS A 88 -13.90 5.84 -0.74
C LYS A 88 -15.18 5.86 -1.56
N ILE A 89 -15.95 4.77 -1.52
CA ILE A 89 -17.25 4.66 -2.20
C ILE A 89 -18.24 5.71 -1.66
N ILE A 90 -18.34 5.84 -0.33
CA ILE A 90 -19.22 6.85 0.28
C ILE A 90 -18.81 8.27 -0.13
N LYS A 91 -17.51 8.56 -0.19
CA LYS A 91 -16.99 9.86 -0.65
C LYS A 91 -17.28 10.13 -2.12
N THR A 92 -17.24 9.12 -3.00
CA THR A 92 -17.59 9.31 -4.40
C THR A 92 -19.08 9.66 -4.55
N PHE A 93 -19.96 8.96 -3.84
CA PHE A 93 -21.40 9.30 -3.83
C PHE A 93 -21.66 10.71 -3.26
N LEU A 94 -21.03 11.05 -2.13
CA LEU A 94 -21.19 12.39 -1.52
C LEU A 94 -20.55 13.52 -2.33
N ALA A 95 -19.50 13.26 -3.11
CA ALA A 95 -18.87 14.27 -3.97
C ALA A 95 -19.70 14.54 -5.23
N GLU A 96 -20.38 13.52 -5.75
CA GLU A 96 -21.28 13.63 -6.89
C GLU A 96 -22.53 14.47 -6.54
N GLU A 97 -22.97 14.47 -5.27
CA GLU A 97 -24.07 15.30 -4.77
C GLU A 97 -23.74 16.78 -4.56
N LYS A 98 -22.50 17.25 -4.77
CA LYS A 98 -22.12 18.65 -4.44
C LYS A 98 -22.42 19.71 -5.50
N HIS A 99 -22.93 19.33 -6.66
CA HIS A 99 -23.22 20.26 -7.76
C HIS A 99 -24.70 20.55 -8.11
N PRO A 100 -25.73 19.78 -7.67
CA PRO A 100 -27.11 20.13 -8.00
C PRO A 100 -27.61 21.38 -7.25
N SER A 101 -27.12 21.68 -6.04
CA SER A 101 -27.77 22.67 -5.17
C SER A 101 -27.91 24.07 -5.78
N ASN A 102 -26.89 24.56 -6.50
CA ASN A 102 -26.93 25.91 -7.07
C ASN A 102 -27.82 26.00 -8.32
N ILE A 103 -27.82 24.94 -9.14
CA ILE A 103 -28.63 24.86 -10.36
C ILE A 103 -30.11 24.75 -9.99
N PHE A 104 -30.45 23.98 -8.95
CA PHE A 104 -31.81 23.89 -8.45
C PHE A 104 -32.35 25.26 -7.98
N VAL A 105 -31.52 26.04 -7.30
CA VAL A 105 -31.90 27.39 -6.85
C VAL A 105 -32.10 28.34 -8.03
N GLU A 106 -31.19 28.34 -9.01
CA GLU A 106 -31.28 29.23 -10.17
C GLU A 106 -32.47 28.89 -11.07
N VAL A 107 -32.70 27.60 -11.36
CA VAL A 107 -33.87 27.16 -12.12
C VAL A 107 -35.16 27.53 -11.38
N SER A 108 -35.20 27.38 -10.04
CA SER A 108 -36.36 27.78 -9.25
C SER A 108 -36.64 29.29 -9.29
N GLN A 109 -35.62 30.14 -9.45
CA GLN A 109 -35.78 31.60 -9.57
C GLN A 109 -36.28 32.04 -10.95
N LEU A 110 -36.01 31.25 -11.99
CA LEU A 110 -36.41 31.54 -13.37
C LEU A 110 -37.83 31.04 -13.71
N LEU A 111 -38.49 30.30 -12.81
CA LEU A 111 -39.83 29.75 -13.03
C LEU A 111 -40.92 30.83 -13.02
N PRO A 112 -41.66 31.02 -14.13
CA PRO A 112 -42.88 31.82 -14.15
C PRO A 112 -44.00 31.15 -13.33
N PHE A 113 -44.95 31.93 -12.83
CA PHE A 113 -46.11 31.45 -12.06
C PHE A 113 -47.03 30.45 -12.80
N ASP A 114 -46.86 30.32 -14.12
CA ASP A 114 -47.70 29.53 -15.01
C ASP A 114 -47.00 28.26 -15.54
N ILE A 115 -45.90 27.87 -14.88
CA ILE A 115 -45.10 26.67 -15.16
C ILE A 115 -44.93 25.88 -13.87
N PHE A 116 -45.21 24.59 -13.94
CA PHE A 116 -45.10 23.66 -12.82
C PHE A 116 -44.14 22.54 -13.16
N LEU A 117 -43.12 22.33 -12.33
CA LEU A 117 -42.19 21.21 -12.47
C LEU A 117 -42.74 19.97 -11.75
N THR A 118 -42.77 18.86 -12.48
CA THR A 118 -43.11 17.53 -11.95
C THR A 118 -41.86 16.76 -11.52
N GLY A 119 -40.69 17.10 -12.10
CA GLY A 119 -39.42 16.49 -11.72
C GLY A 119 -38.23 17.23 -12.32
N MET A 120 -37.13 17.25 -11.55
CA MET A 120 -35.82 17.74 -11.96
C MET A 120 -34.78 16.70 -11.58
N GLY A 121 -33.90 16.35 -12.50
CA GLY A 121 -32.81 15.40 -12.27
C GLY A 121 -31.53 15.90 -12.90
N VAL A 122 -30.40 15.63 -12.25
CA VAL A 122 -29.07 15.87 -12.78
C VAL A 122 -28.38 14.52 -12.89
N GLU A 123 -28.04 14.11 -14.10
CA GLU A 123 -27.42 12.81 -14.38
C GLU A 123 -26.23 13.03 -15.33
N GLU A 124 -25.03 12.62 -14.92
CA GLU A 124 -23.79 12.74 -15.72
C GLU A 124 -23.51 14.16 -16.29
N GLY A 125 -23.89 15.22 -15.56
CA GLY A 125 -23.71 16.60 -16.02
C GLY A 125 -24.79 17.09 -17.00
N LYS A 126 -25.87 16.34 -17.20
CA LYS A 126 -27.07 16.77 -17.92
C LYS A 126 -28.21 17.03 -16.95
N LEU A 127 -28.78 18.21 -17.03
CA LEU A 127 -29.98 18.60 -16.33
C LEU A 127 -31.20 18.18 -17.16
N THR A 128 -32.10 17.41 -16.57
CA THR A 128 -33.39 17.05 -17.16
C THR A 128 -34.51 17.67 -16.34
N LEU A 129 -35.35 18.46 -17.00
CA LEU A 129 -36.51 19.16 -16.43
C LEU A 129 -37.79 18.60 -17.05
N LYS A 130 -38.73 18.18 -16.21
CA LYS A 130 -40.05 17.69 -16.63
C LYS A 130 -41.12 18.47 -15.90
N GLY A 131 -42.11 18.94 -16.64
CA GLY A 131 -43.18 19.75 -16.08
C GLY A 131 -44.34 19.96 -17.02
N TYR A 132 -45.20 20.90 -16.66
CA TYR A 132 -46.30 21.38 -17.51
C TYR A 132 -46.44 22.89 -17.44
N PHE A 133 -46.93 23.49 -18.51
CA PHE A 133 -47.22 24.92 -18.63
C PHE A 133 -48.66 25.15 -19.09
N LEU A 134 -49.24 26.30 -18.74
CA LEU A 134 -50.56 26.71 -19.25
C LEU A 134 -50.48 27.77 -20.36
N SER A 135 -49.37 28.52 -20.44
CA SER A 135 -49.15 29.54 -21.47
C SER A 135 -47.86 29.32 -22.27
N GLU A 136 -47.97 29.29 -23.60
CA GLU A 136 -46.83 29.20 -24.51
C GLU A 136 -45.86 30.38 -24.38
N LYS A 137 -46.38 31.57 -24.01
CA LYS A 137 -45.55 32.76 -23.79
C LYS A 137 -44.62 32.57 -22.59
N SER A 138 -45.14 31.97 -21.52
CA SER A 138 -44.38 31.65 -20.31
C SER A 138 -43.26 30.65 -20.60
N LEU A 139 -43.53 29.64 -21.45
CA LEU A 139 -42.50 28.68 -21.88
C LEU A 139 -41.35 29.35 -22.63
N LYS A 140 -41.63 30.28 -23.54
CA LYS A 140 -40.59 31.02 -24.28
C LYS A 140 -39.72 31.87 -23.36
N VAL A 141 -40.34 32.55 -22.39
CA VAL A 141 -39.61 33.34 -21.38
C VAL A 141 -38.73 32.44 -20.53
N PHE A 142 -39.26 31.31 -20.07
CA PHE A 142 -38.51 30.32 -19.29
C PHE A 142 -37.33 29.74 -20.09
N LEU A 143 -37.54 29.33 -21.35
CA LEU A 143 -36.49 28.83 -22.22
C LEU A 143 -35.40 29.89 -22.45
N SER A 144 -35.77 31.14 -22.69
CA SER A 144 -34.81 32.24 -22.84
C SER A 144 -34.02 32.54 -21.56
N GLY A 145 -34.66 32.39 -20.38
CA GLY A 145 -34.00 32.51 -19.09
C GLY A 145 -32.99 31.39 -18.85
N LEU A 146 -33.33 30.15 -19.21
CA LEU A 146 -32.43 29.00 -19.13
C LEU A 146 -31.23 29.14 -20.08
N VAL A 147 -31.45 29.61 -21.31
CA VAL A 147 -30.37 29.85 -22.30
C VAL A 147 -29.46 31.01 -21.89
N SER A 148 -29.98 31.99 -21.14
CA SER A 148 -29.19 33.15 -20.67
C SER A 148 -28.45 32.89 -19.35
N SER A 149 -28.70 31.74 -18.70
CA SER A 149 -28.00 31.36 -17.47
C SER A 149 -26.53 31.08 -17.77
N SER A 150 -25.65 31.52 -16.86
CA SER A 150 -24.21 31.26 -16.98
C SER A 150 -23.81 29.83 -16.61
N LEU A 151 -24.72 29.05 -16.01
CA LEU A 151 -24.48 27.69 -15.53
C LEU A 151 -24.90 26.59 -16.52
N LEU A 152 -25.63 26.92 -17.59
CA LEU A 152 -26.19 25.96 -18.54
C LEU A 152 -25.71 26.26 -19.96
N ASP A 153 -25.24 25.22 -20.65
CA ASP A 153 -24.95 25.21 -22.09
C ASP A 153 -25.89 24.20 -22.79
N GLU A 154 -26.17 24.40 -24.08
CA GLU A 154 -26.98 23.48 -24.91
C GLU A 154 -28.36 23.12 -24.34
N VAL A 155 -29.22 24.13 -24.12
CA VAL A 155 -30.62 23.90 -23.72
C VAL A 155 -31.44 23.43 -24.93
N SER A 156 -32.02 22.23 -24.83
CA SER A 156 -32.88 21.60 -25.84
C SER A 156 -34.28 21.30 -25.28
N LEU A 157 -35.30 21.52 -26.11
CA LEU A 157 -36.67 21.13 -25.82
C LEU A 157 -36.93 19.77 -26.47
N ASP A 158 -36.97 18.71 -25.67
CA ASP A 158 -37.03 17.34 -26.17
C ASP A 158 -38.44 16.94 -26.59
N ASN A 159 -39.44 17.33 -25.79
CA ASN A 159 -40.81 16.88 -26.01
C ASN A 159 -41.83 17.90 -25.51
N VAL A 160 -42.89 18.10 -26.28
CA VAL A 160 -44.07 18.90 -25.93
C VAL A 160 -45.30 18.07 -26.27
N SER A 161 -46.13 17.77 -25.27
CA SER A 161 -47.33 16.94 -25.46
C SER A 161 -48.52 17.47 -24.67
N SER A 162 -49.67 17.59 -25.33
CA SER A 162 -50.91 17.99 -24.65
C SER A 162 -51.34 16.92 -23.65
N ARG A 163 -51.69 17.34 -22.43
CA ARG A 163 -52.14 16.42 -21.38
C ARG A 163 -53.54 15.90 -21.73
N LYS A 164 -53.70 14.58 -21.72
CA LYS A 164 -55.00 13.91 -21.99
C LYS A 164 -56.08 14.20 -20.95
N ASP A 165 -55.68 14.66 -19.76
CA ASP A 165 -56.54 14.88 -18.59
C ASP A 165 -56.99 16.36 -18.43
N ASN A 166 -56.24 17.32 -18.98
CA ASN A 166 -56.62 18.73 -18.96
C ASN A 166 -56.17 19.41 -20.26
N PRO A 167 -57.10 19.88 -21.12
CA PRO A 167 -56.77 20.46 -22.43
C PRO A 167 -56.01 21.79 -22.33
N SER A 168 -55.99 22.43 -21.16
CA SER A 168 -55.29 23.70 -20.93
C SER A 168 -53.87 23.53 -20.40
N ALA A 169 -53.40 22.30 -20.15
CA ALA A 169 -52.05 22.03 -19.65
C ALA A 169 -51.24 21.20 -20.66
N VAL A 170 -50.05 21.67 -21.00
CA VAL A 170 -49.14 20.99 -21.93
C VAL A 170 -47.89 20.55 -21.17
N ASN A 171 -47.56 19.27 -21.29
CA ASN A 171 -46.34 18.71 -20.70
C ASN A 171 -45.13 19.09 -21.54
N PHE A 172 -44.01 19.36 -20.88
CA PHE A 172 -42.73 19.58 -21.52
C PHE A 172 -41.62 18.74 -20.88
N SER A 173 -40.62 18.40 -21.69
CA SER A 173 -39.34 17.86 -21.25
C SER A 173 -38.23 18.70 -21.87
N ILE A 174 -37.36 19.27 -21.02
CA ILE A 174 -36.19 20.04 -21.43
C ILE A 174 -34.95 19.32 -20.91
N SER A 175 -33.94 19.21 -21.77
CA SER A 175 -32.60 18.75 -21.40
C SER A 175 -31.61 19.90 -21.59
N ALA A 176 -30.64 20.02 -20.69
CA ALA A 176 -29.57 21.01 -20.77
C ALA A 176 -28.26 20.41 -20.26
N VAL A 177 -27.12 20.89 -20.76
CA VAL A 177 -25.79 20.45 -20.29
C VAL A 177 -25.29 21.45 -19.26
N ILE A 178 -24.79 20.96 -18.13
CA ILE A 178 -24.25 21.80 -17.06
C ILE A 178 -22.85 22.23 -17.46
N LYS A 179 -22.61 23.54 -17.50
CA LYS A 179 -21.29 24.10 -17.77
C LYS A 179 -20.35 23.81 -16.59
N LYS A 180 -19.18 23.26 -16.89
CA LYS A 180 -18.19 22.81 -15.91
C LYS A 180 -17.38 23.96 -15.33
#